data_AF-A0A9E4ADV4-F1
#
_entry.id   AF-A0A9E4ADV4-F1
#
_cell.length_a   1.000
_cell.length_b   1.000
_cell.length_c   1.000
_cell.angle_alpha   90.00
_cell.angle_beta   90.00
_cell.angle_gamma   90.00
#
_symmetry.space_group_name_H-M   'P 1'
#
loop_
_entity.id
_entity.type
_entity.pdbx_description
1 polymer ?
#
loop_
_entity_poly.entity_id
_entity_poly.type
_entity_poly.pdbx_seq_one_letter_code
_entity_poly.pdbx_strand_id
1 'polypeptide(L)' 'MAIDYKRLRSLTVRRLISALKRDGFDEFRRKGATRFFAHPDGRTTTIHLHNMGQTFAVGT' A
#
# COMPACT_ATOMS: atom_id res chain seq x y z
N MET A 1 3.27 -18.74 9.83
CA MET A 1 3.43 -18.75 8.36
C MET A 1 4.46 -17.71 7.98
N ALA A 2 5.54 -18.10 7.30
CA ALA A 2 6.50 -17.13 6.76
C ALA A 2 5.92 -16.52 5.48
N ILE A 3 5.78 -15.20 5.44
CA ILE A 3 5.29 -14.48 4.26
C ILE A 3 6.43 -14.45 3.23
N ASP A 4 6.19 -14.89 1.99
CA ASP A 4 7.17 -14.79 0.91
C ASP A 4 7.21 -13.37 0.33
N TYR A 5 8.11 -12.55 0.87
CA TYR A 5 8.32 -11.17 0.44
C TYR A 5 8.95 -11.04 -0.96
N LYS A 6 9.42 -12.12 -1.60
CA LYS A 6 9.95 -12.03 -2.98
C LYS A 6 8.87 -11.60 -3.97
N ARG A 7 7.61 -11.99 -3.73
CA ARG A 7 6.46 -11.60 -4.56
C ARG A 7 6.08 -10.13 -4.42
N LEU A 8 6.52 -9.45 -3.35
CA LEU A 8 6.34 -8.00 -3.20
C LEU A 8 7.28 -7.19 -4.12
N ARG A 9 8.40 -7.78 -4.58
CA ARG A 9 9.42 -7.09 -5.40
C ARG A 9 8.92 -6.60 -6.76
N SER A 10 7.80 -7.13 -7.26
CA SER A 10 7.18 -6.73 -8.52
C SER A 10 5.79 -6.10 -8.31
N LEU A 11 5.45 -5.75 -7.07
CA LEU A 11 4.15 -5.17 -6.76
C LEU A 11 4.21 -3.67 -7.02
N THR A 12 3.50 -3.23 -8.05
CA THR A 12 3.33 -1.80 -8.31
C THR A 12 2.41 -1.17 -7.26
N VAL A 13 2.60 0.12 -6.99
CA VAL A 13 1.71 0.91 -6.11
C VAL A 13 0.25 0.73 -6.48
N ARG A 14 -0.05 0.71 -7.79
CA ARG A 14 -1.40 0.46 -8.28
C ARG A 14 -1.97 -0.86 -7.77
N ARG A 15 -1.21 -1.96 -7.87
CA ARG A 15 -1.65 -3.28 -7.41
C ARG A 15 -1.78 -3.32 -5.88
N LEU A 16 -0.87 -2.66 -5.15
CA LEU A 16 -0.94 -2.55 -3.70
C LEU A 16 -2.21 -1.81 -3.24
N ILE A 17 -2.49 -0.65 -3.82
CA ILE A 17 -3.69 0.13 -3.49
C ILE A 17 -4.96 -0.62 -3.85
N SER A 18 -5.01 -1.28 -5.01
CA SER A 18 -6.15 -2.12 -5.39
C SER A 18 -6.36 -3.27 -4.42
N ALA A 19 -5.29 -3.91 -3.93
CA ALA A 19 -5.40 -4.97 -2.94
C ALA A 19 -5.91 -4.43 -1.59
N LEU A 20 -5.37 -3.31 -1.11
CA LEU A 20 -5.81 -2.64 0.12
C LEU A 20 -7.30 -2.29 0.07
N LYS A 21 -7.76 -1.68 -1.03
CA LYS A 21 -9.18 -1.38 -1.22
C LYS A 21 -10.07 -2.62 -1.21
N ARG A 22 -9.60 -3.71 -1.84
CA ARG A 22 -10.34 -4.99 -1.84
C ARG A 22 -10.40 -5.61 -0.44
N ASP A 23 -9.36 -5.42 0.37
CA ASP A 23 -9.32 -5.85 1.76
C ASP A 23 -10.12 -4.94 2.71
N GLY A 24 -10.72 -3.85 2.20
CA GLY A 24 -11.57 -2.94 2.98
C GLY A 24 -10.84 -1.72 3.56
N PHE A 25 -9.61 -1.43 3.11
CA PHE A 25 -8.94 -0.18 3.46
C PHE A 25 -9.41 0.96 2.58
N ASP A 26 -9.73 2.09 3.21
CA ASP A 26 -10.10 3.33 2.54
C ASP A 26 -9.05 4.43 2.74
N GLU A 27 -8.86 5.24 1.70
CA GLU A 27 -7.96 6.40 1.77
C GLU A 27 -8.66 7.51 2.57
N PHE A 28 -8.20 7.76 3.78
CA PHE A 28 -8.79 8.80 4.64
C PHE A 28 -8.03 10.13 4.57
N ARG A 29 -6.77 10.13 4.11
CA ARG A 29 -5.96 11.35 3.98
C ARG A 29 -4.92 11.24 2.88
N ARG A 30 -4.61 12.38 2.26
CA ARG A 30 -3.49 12.56 1.33
C ARG A 30 -2.65 13.77 1.72
N LYS A 31 -1.32 13.64 1.68
CA LYS A 31 -0.36 14.73 1.89
C LYS A 31 0.78 14.61 0.89
N GLY A 32 0.72 15.39 -0.19
CA GLY A 32 1.69 15.32 -1.28
C GLY A 32 1.75 13.92 -1.90
N ALA A 33 2.96 13.35 -1.97
CA ALA A 33 3.22 11.98 -2.41
C ALA A 33 2.77 10.89 -1.39
N THR A 34 2.29 11.29 -0.21
CA THR A 34 1.91 10.33 0.83
C THR A 34 0.40 10.12 0.84
N ARG A 35 -0.01 8.86 0.85
CA ARG A 35 -1.41 8.44 1.02
C ARG A 35 -1.57 7.66 2.31
N PHE A 36 -2.63 7.94 3.04
CA PHE A 36 -2.95 7.28 4.30
C PHE A 36 -4.24 6.49 4.12
N PHE A 37 -4.16 5.21 4.45
CA PHE A 37 -5.26 4.26 4.40
C PHE A 37 -5.62 3.81 5.81
N ALA A 38 -6.91 3.67 6.06
CA ALA A 38 -7.45 3.14 7.30
C ALA A 38 -8.45 2.04 6.96
N HIS A 39 -8.44 0.98 7.76
CA HIS A 39 -9.43 -0.07 7.72
C HIS A 39 -10.39 0.10 8.91
N PRO A 40 -11.69 -0.21 8.76
CA PRO A 40 -12.69 -0.06 9.84
C PRO A 40 -12.35 -0.80 11.14
N ASP A 41 -11.50 -1.82 11.08
CA ASP A 41 -11.02 -2.56 12.26
C ASP A 41 -9.90 -1.85 13.05
N GLY A 42 -9.50 -0.66 12.63
CA GLY A 42 -8.46 0.16 13.29
C GLY A 42 -7.06 0.00 12.71
N ARG A 43 -6.83 -0.89 11.73
CA ARG A 43 -5.54 -0.96 11.02
C ARG A 43 -5.33 0.28 10.15
N THR A 44 -4.09 0.76 10.10
CA THR A 44 -3.71 1.89 9.24
C THR A 44 -2.49 1.55 8.40
N THR A 45 -2.36 2.17 7.24
CA THR A 45 -1.23 1.96 6.32
C THR A 45 -0.90 3.27 5.62
N THR A 46 0.37 3.64 5.67
CA THR A 46 0.89 4.83 4.97
C THR A 46 1.68 4.37 3.75
N ILE A 47 1.37 4.95 2.59
CA ILE A 47 2.03 4.64 1.34
C ILE A 47 2.64 5.92 0.79
N HIS A 48 3.97 5.95 0.69
CA HIS A 48 4.69 6.99 -0.02
C HIS A 48 4.81 6.60 -1.50
N LEU A 49 4.24 7.41 -2.40
CA LEU A 49 4.28 7.15 -3.83
C LEU A 49 4.42 8.46 -4.62
N HIS A 50 5.39 8.50 -5.52
CA HIS A 50 5.51 9.61 -6.47
C HIS A 50 4.72 9.33 -7.75
N ASN A 51 4.64 8.06 -8.17
CA ASN A 51 3.94 7.62 -9.37
C ASN A 51 3.25 6.27 -9.15
N MET A 52 2.12 6.04 -9.81
CA MET A 52 1.33 4.79 -9.68
C MET A 52 2.04 3.54 -10.23
N GLY A 53 3.05 3.71 -11.08
CA GLY A 53 3.90 2.65 -11.62
C GLY A 53 5.16 2.37 -10.79
N GLN A 54 5.39 3.10 -9.69
CA GLN A 54 6.52 2.86 -8.82
C GLN A 54 6.41 1.47 -8.16
N THR A 55 7.55 0.81 -8.00
CA THR A 55 7.65 -0.49 -7.34
C THR A 55 8.31 -0.29 -5.97
N PHE A 56 7.79 -0.94 -4.94
CA PHE A 56 8.37 -0.86 -3.60
C PHE A 56 9.53 -1.85 -3.45
N ALA A 57 10.65 -1.39 -2.89
CA ALA A 57 11.70 -2.27 -2.42
C ALA A 57 11.25 -2.92 -1.09
N VAL A 58 11.69 -4.16 -0.83
CA VAL A 58 11.40 -4.85 0.44
C VAL A 58 12.14 -4.12 1.57
N GLY A 59 11.42 -3.70 2.62
CA GLY A 59 11.98 -3.04 3.81
C GLY A 59 11.60 -1.57 4.00
N THR A 60 10.50 -1.11 3.39
CA THR A 60 9.92 0.23 3.64
C THR A 60 8.82 0.15 4.69
#